data_AF-A0A7W0ZLU1-F1
#
_entry.id   AF-A0A7W0ZLU1-F1
#
_cell.length_a   1.000
_cell.length_b   1.000
_cell.length_c   1.000
_cell.angle_alpha   90.00
_cell.angle_beta   90.00
_cell.angle_gamma   90.00
#
_symmetry.space_group_name_H-M   'P 1'
#
loop_
_entity.id
_entity.type
_entity.pdbx_description
1 polymer ?
#
loop_
_entity_poly.entity_id
_entity_poly.type
_entity_poly.pdbx_seq_one_letter_code
_entity_poly.pdbx_strand_id
1 'polypeptide(L)'
;MDAIPEAVVAGNLESVLDEHLWIASQLDADAITCFPRDLRKVLGLHEGRHRVHEPGAGGEGFHLRCHAAMPFADAKVENAATSGEDRLRTDDLRRSFNSPFWPHVLATTSLGQEGLDFHVWCRQVLHWDLCPTPLDLEQREGRIQRFGGLSVRRALAERLRTLTLYDAGENTSPWVILAAHAENEFRQDASGRSPWWTCPGESIDRLFVVLPQSWQTNRFDQLCHQRWLYRLALGQPHQQDFIENVAKLPDDGRQQFALCLSAWKSGNG
;
A
#
# COMPACT_ATOMS: atom_id res chain seq x y z
N MET A 1 6.81 1.46 -31.04
CA MET A 1 6.85 0.13 -30.38
C MET A 1 8.22 -0.13 -29.75
N ASP A 2 9.17 0.79 -29.94
CA ASP A 2 10.59 0.65 -29.61
C ASP A 2 10.97 1.12 -28.20
N ALA A 3 10.04 1.76 -27.49
CA ALA A 3 10.29 2.31 -26.15
C ALA A 3 10.71 1.25 -25.11
N ILE A 4 10.22 0.01 -25.23
CA ILE A 4 10.59 -1.07 -24.30
C ILE A 4 12.01 -1.58 -24.61
N PRO A 5 12.36 -1.97 -25.86
CA PRO A 5 13.73 -2.26 -26.24
C PRO A 5 14.71 -1.12 -25.93
N GLU A 6 14.34 0.14 -26.20
CA GLU A 6 15.17 1.30 -25.89
C GLU A 6 15.38 1.48 -24.38
N ALA A 7 14.33 1.30 -23.56
CA ALA A 7 14.46 1.37 -22.12
C ALA A 7 15.36 0.25 -21.55
N VAL A 8 15.28 -0.95 -22.12
CA VAL A 8 16.18 -2.07 -21.77
C VAL A 8 17.61 -1.74 -22.17
N VAL A 9 17.84 -1.28 -23.41
CA VAL A 9 19.18 -0.90 -23.90
C VAL A 9 19.77 0.27 -23.11
N ALA A 10 18.93 1.17 -22.59
CA ALA A 10 19.34 2.28 -21.73
C ALA A 10 19.70 1.85 -20.29
N GLY A 11 19.63 0.56 -19.94
CA GLY A 11 19.98 0.06 -18.60
C GLY A 11 18.87 0.17 -17.57
N ASN A 12 17.64 0.51 -17.98
CA ASN A 12 16.53 0.72 -17.03
C ASN A 12 16.03 -0.60 -16.44
N LEU A 13 16.08 -1.70 -17.20
CA LEU A 13 15.66 -3.01 -16.70
C LEU A 13 16.66 -3.53 -15.68
N GLU A 14 17.95 -3.45 -15.98
CA GLU A 14 19.05 -3.82 -15.08
C GLU A 14 18.96 -3.04 -13.76
N SER A 15 18.74 -1.73 -13.84
CA SER A 15 18.59 -0.87 -12.66
C SER A 15 17.40 -1.27 -11.78
N VAL A 16 16.26 -1.60 -12.40
CA VAL A 16 15.04 -2.06 -11.70
C VAL A 16 15.24 -3.45 -11.09
N LEU A 17 15.95 -4.34 -11.79
CA LEU A 17 16.28 -5.67 -11.30
C LEU A 17 17.27 -5.62 -10.14
N ASP A 18 18.28 -4.76 -10.20
CA ASP A 18 19.22 -4.52 -9.09
C ASP A 18 18.50 -4.04 -7.85
N GLU A 19 17.59 -3.07 -7.99
CA GLU A 19 16.75 -2.58 -6.90
C GLU A 19 15.88 -3.71 -6.32
N HIS A 20 15.23 -4.49 -7.20
CA HIS A 20 14.35 -5.58 -6.80
C HIS A 20 15.10 -6.70 -6.07
N LEU A 21 16.24 -7.14 -6.60
CA LEU A 21 17.06 -8.17 -6.01
C LEU A 21 17.64 -7.73 -4.67
N TRP A 22 18.08 -6.47 -4.58
CA TRP A 22 18.54 -5.92 -3.31
C TRP A 22 17.42 -5.95 -2.26
N ILE A 23 16.24 -5.36 -2.53
CA ILE A 23 15.18 -5.34 -1.53
C ILE A 23 14.65 -6.74 -1.21
N ALA A 24 14.55 -7.62 -2.20
CA ALA A 24 14.11 -9.00 -1.98
C ALA A 24 15.09 -9.75 -1.06
N SER A 25 16.40 -9.57 -1.24
CA SER A 25 17.42 -10.16 -0.37
C SER A 25 17.38 -9.68 1.08
N GLN A 26 16.84 -8.48 1.34
CA GLN A 26 16.66 -7.96 2.70
C GLN A 26 15.43 -8.54 3.39
N LEU A 27 14.46 -9.03 2.62
CA LEU A 27 13.17 -9.51 3.12
C LEU A 27 13.12 -11.03 3.25
N ASP A 28 13.81 -11.73 2.36
CA ASP A 28 13.88 -13.18 2.32
C ASP A 28 15.29 -13.63 1.90
N ALA A 29 15.92 -14.44 2.76
CA ALA A 29 17.26 -14.96 2.54
C ALA A 29 17.35 -15.87 1.30
N ASP A 30 16.25 -16.54 0.92
CA ASP A 30 16.19 -17.44 -0.23
C ASP A 30 15.75 -16.74 -1.52
N ALA A 31 15.46 -15.43 -1.47
CA ALA A 31 14.92 -14.66 -2.59
C ALA A 31 15.80 -14.74 -3.84
N ILE A 32 17.12 -14.59 -3.70
CA ILE A 32 18.06 -14.59 -4.83
C ILE A 32 18.09 -15.98 -5.50
N THR A 33 18.14 -17.05 -4.71
CA THR A 33 18.15 -18.42 -5.21
C THR A 33 16.84 -18.76 -5.93
N CYS A 34 15.71 -18.26 -5.41
CA CYS A 34 14.38 -18.47 -5.96
C CYS A 34 14.05 -17.56 -7.15
N PHE A 35 14.78 -16.46 -7.34
CA PHE A 35 14.48 -15.41 -8.29
C PHE A 35 14.25 -15.90 -9.73
N PRO A 36 15.07 -16.78 -10.35
CA PRO A 36 14.83 -17.20 -11.73
C PRO A 36 13.50 -17.94 -11.92
N ARG A 37 13.10 -18.74 -10.92
CA ARG A 37 11.83 -19.45 -10.92
C ARG A 37 10.68 -18.47 -10.73
N ASP A 38 10.82 -17.54 -9.78
CA ASP A 38 9.76 -16.60 -9.43
C ASP A 38 9.56 -15.54 -10.53
N LEU A 39 10.65 -15.08 -11.17
CA LEU A 39 10.60 -14.16 -12.32
C LEU A 39 9.76 -14.75 -13.47
N ARG A 40 9.92 -16.04 -13.78
CA ARG A 40 9.11 -16.70 -14.82
C ARG A 40 7.62 -16.71 -14.51
N LYS A 41 7.26 -16.82 -13.23
CA LYS A 41 5.86 -16.77 -12.78
C LYS A 41 5.31 -15.37 -12.86
N VAL A 42 6.08 -14.39 -12.39
CA VAL A 42 5.72 -12.97 -12.40
C VAL A 42 5.53 -12.46 -13.82
N LEU A 43 6.48 -12.76 -14.71
CA LEU A 43 6.37 -12.48 -16.15
C LEU A 43 5.39 -13.42 -16.87
N GLY A 44 4.80 -14.42 -16.20
CA GLY A 44 3.75 -15.25 -16.75
C GLY A 44 2.35 -14.67 -16.51
N LEU A 45 2.21 -13.77 -15.53
CA LEU A 45 0.92 -13.26 -15.07
C LEU A 45 0.38 -12.12 -15.96
N HIS A 46 0.08 -12.44 -17.22
CA HIS A 46 -0.35 -11.45 -18.22
C HIS A 46 -1.85 -11.49 -18.56
N GLU A 47 -2.59 -12.52 -18.14
CA GLU A 47 -3.96 -12.73 -18.62
C GLU A 47 -4.99 -12.97 -17.49
N GLY A 48 -5.51 -11.88 -16.93
CA GLY A 48 -6.76 -11.88 -16.20
C GLY A 48 -7.94 -11.62 -17.14
N ARG A 49 -8.74 -12.64 -17.49
CA ARG A 49 -10.09 -12.39 -18.05
C ARG A 49 -11.05 -12.20 -16.88
N HIS A 50 -11.54 -10.98 -16.71
CA HIS A 50 -12.48 -10.63 -15.66
C HIS A 50 -13.86 -10.36 -16.26
N ARG A 51 -14.91 -10.83 -15.59
CA ARG A 51 -16.28 -10.51 -15.98
C ARG A 51 -16.68 -9.18 -15.34
N VAL A 52 -17.15 -8.25 -16.15
CA VAL A 52 -17.62 -6.94 -15.74
C VAL A 52 -19.13 -6.86 -15.98
N HIS A 53 -19.85 -6.36 -14.98
CA HIS A 53 -21.28 -6.15 -15.07
C HIS A 53 -21.58 -4.67 -15.29
N GLU A 54 -22.44 -4.36 -16.26
CA GLU A 54 -22.92 -3.00 -16.47
C GLU A 54 -23.97 -2.63 -15.41
N PRO A 55 -23.86 -1.47 -14.74
CA PRO A 55 -24.87 -1.01 -13.79
C PRO A 55 -26.22 -0.82 -14.47
N GLY A 56 -27.28 -1.44 -13.93
CA GLY A 56 -28.67 -1.25 -14.39
C GLY A 56 -29.10 -2.15 -15.55
N ALA A 57 -28.19 -2.88 -16.20
CA ALA A 57 -28.54 -3.90 -17.18
C ALA A 57 -28.56 -5.26 -16.49
N GLY A 58 -29.73 -5.90 -16.39
CA GLY A 58 -29.86 -7.30 -15.93
C GLY A 58 -29.29 -8.34 -16.90
N GLY A 59 -28.39 -7.92 -17.79
CA GLY A 59 -27.78 -8.76 -18.82
C GLY A 59 -26.60 -9.58 -18.30
N GLU A 60 -26.22 -10.59 -19.08
CA GLU A 60 -24.99 -11.33 -18.84
C GLU A 60 -23.77 -10.41 -19.08
N GLY A 61 -23.05 -10.04 -18.01
CA GLY A 61 -21.88 -9.17 -18.09
C GLY A 61 -20.80 -9.67 -19.07
N PHE A 62 -19.93 -8.78 -19.54
CA PHE A 62 -18.93 -9.08 -20.56
C PHE A 62 -17.54 -9.37 -19.99
N HIS A 63 -16.68 -10.05 -20.74
CA HIS A 63 -15.30 -10.33 -20.32
C HIS A 63 -14.34 -9.25 -20.82
N LEU A 64 -13.53 -8.71 -19.91
CA LEU A 64 -12.45 -7.79 -20.21
C LEU A 64 -11.11 -8.43 -19.84
N ARG A 65 -10.11 -8.29 -20.71
CA ARG A 65 -8.72 -8.61 -20.37
C ARG A 65 -8.14 -7.43 -19.61
N CYS A 66 -7.78 -7.63 -18.34
CA CYS A 66 -7.09 -6.63 -17.54
C CYS A 66 -5.73 -7.16 -17.11
N HIS A 67 -4.71 -6.32 -17.25
CA HIS A 67 -3.32 -6.59 -16.85
C HIS A 67 -2.77 -5.48 -15.94
N ALA A 68 -3.35 -4.27 -16.02
CA ALA A 68 -2.94 -3.14 -15.21
C ALA A 68 -3.52 -3.14 -13.80
N ALA A 69 -4.81 -3.47 -13.69
CA ALA A 69 -5.56 -3.51 -12.44
C ALA A 69 -6.19 -4.89 -12.28
N MET A 70 -5.81 -5.59 -11.21
CA MET A 70 -6.29 -6.94 -10.93
C MET A 70 -7.11 -6.95 -9.63
N PRO A 71 -8.30 -7.59 -9.62
CA PRO A 71 -9.02 -7.82 -8.39
C PRO A 71 -8.32 -8.89 -7.56
N PHE A 72 -8.25 -8.65 -6.26
CA PHE A 72 -7.77 -9.58 -5.25
C PHE A 72 -8.95 -10.00 -4.39
N ALA A 73 -9.44 -11.22 -4.61
CA ALA A 73 -10.52 -11.82 -3.84
C ALA A 73 -10.03 -13.16 -3.27
N ASP A 74 -10.33 -13.42 -2.01
CA ASP A 74 -9.96 -14.70 -1.39
C ASP A 74 -10.81 -15.83 -1.99
N ALA A 75 -10.17 -16.95 -2.33
CA ALA A 75 -10.76 -18.10 -3.03
C ALA A 75 -11.89 -18.79 -2.24
N LYS A 76 -12.23 -18.31 -1.04
CA LYS A 76 -13.39 -18.78 -0.26
C LYS A 76 -14.73 -18.36 -0.86
N VAL A 77 -14.76 -17.37 -1.76
CA VAL A 77 -16.01 -16.83 -2.32
C VAL A 77 -16.52 -17.64 -3.52
N GLU A 78 -15.70 -18.50 -4.14
CA GLU A 78 -16.12 -19.37 -5.25
C GLU A 78 -15.87 -20.86 -4.93
N ASN A 79 -16.93 -21.66 -5.15
CA ASN A 79 -17.12 -23.10 -4.92
C ASN A 79 -15.87 -23.98 -4.66
N ALA A 80 -15.97 -24.80 -3.61
CA ALA A 80 -14.92 -25.65 -3.04
C ALA A 80 -14.21 -26.68 -3.97
N ALA A 81 -14.62 -26.83 -5.23
CA ALA A 81 -14.05 -27.82 -6.16
C ALA A 81 -12.79 -27.36 -6.92
N THR A 82 -12.55 -26.05 -7.07
CA THR A 82 -11.38 -25.44 -7.75
C THR A 82 -10.36 -24.81 -6.79
N SER A 83 -10.54 -25.01 -5.50
CA SER A 83 -9.84 -24.32 -4.40
C SER A 83 -8.31 -24.45 -4.39
N GLY A 84 -7.72 -25.41 -5.12
CA GLY A 84 -6.26 -25.52 -5.29
C GLY A 84 -5.67 -24.56 -6.33
N GLU A 85 -6.27 -24.47 -7.52
CA GLU A 85 -5.80 -23.60 -8.59
C GLU A 85 -6.03 -22.11 -8.27
N ASP A 86 -7.16 -21.77 -7.67
CA ASP A 86 -7.48 -20.38 -7.31
C ASP A 86 -6.55 -19.84 -6.22
N ARG A 87 -6.12 -20.68 -5.27
CA ARG A 87 -5.13 -20.29 -4.25
C ARG A 87 -3.73 -20.08 -4.86
N LEU A 88 -3.30 -20.97 -5.75
CA LEU A 88 -2.03 -20.82 -6.47
C LEU A 88 -2.00 -19.54 -7.31
N ARG A 89 -3.11 -19.23 -7.99
CA ARG A 89 -3.28 -17.99 -8.75
C ARG A 89 -3.24 -16.74 -7.86
N THR A 90 -3.82 -16.83 -6.67
CA THR A 90 -3.82 -15.75 -5.67
C THR A 90 -2.40 -15.49 -5.14
N ASP A 91 -1.61 -16.54 -4.88
CA ASP A 91 -0.21 -16.42 -4.46
C ASP A 91 0.69 -15.85 -5.58
N ASP A 92 0.49 -16.29 -6.83
CA ASP A 92 1.22 -15.76 -7.97
C ASP A 92 0.87 -14.27 -8.22
N LEU A 93 -0.40 -13.87 -8.02
CA LEU A 93 -0.83 -12.47 -8.06
C LEU A 93 -0.16 -11.63 -6.95
N ARG A 94 -0.11 -12.15 -5.72
CA ARG A 94 0.61 -11.49 -4.60
C ARG A 94 2.09 -11.31 -4.90
N ARG A 95 2.76 -12.35 -5.40
CA ARG A 95 4.19 -12.30 -5.76
C ARG A 95 4.45 -11.27 -6.85
N SER A 96 3.62 -11.27 -7.89
CA SER A 96 3.76 -10.36 -9.03
C SER A 96 3.52 -8.91 -8.63
N PHE A 97 2.50 -8.63 -7.80
CA PHE A 97 2.25 -7.28 -7.28
C PHE A 97 3.33 -6.79 -6.28
N ASN A 98 4.08 -7.71 -5.66
CA ASN A 98 5.25 -7.41 -4.83
C ASN A 98 6.57 -7.34 -5.61
N SER A 99 6.48 -7.26 -6.93
CA SER A 99 7.61 -7.08 -7.85
C SER A 99 7.46 -5.73 -8.58
N PRO A 100 8.49 -5.26 -9.32
CA PRO A 100 8.35 -4.07 -10.17
C PRO A 100 7.50 -4.30 -11.42
N PHE A 101 6.99 -5.52 -11.64
CA PHE A 101 6.23 -5.91 -12.82
C PHE A 101 4.71 -5.85 -12.57
N TRP A 102 3.94 -6.22 -13.60
CA TRP A 102 2.49 -6.20 -13.53
C TRP A 102 1.93 -7.22 -12.51
N PRO A 103 0.75 -6.94 -11.92
CA PRO A 103 -0.05 -5.73 -12.08
C PRO A 103 0.50 -4.53 -11.30
N HIS A 104 0.14 -3.31 -11.70
CA HIS A 104 0.53 -2.09 -10.97
C HIS A 104 -0.57 -1.58 -10.02
N VAL A 105 -1.80 -2.07 -10.19
CA VAL A 105 -2.93 -1.77 -9.32
C VAL A 105 -3.54 -3.08 -8.84
N LEU A 106 -3.73 -3.18 -7.54
CA LEU A 106 -4.43 -4.30 -6.91
C LEU A 106 -5.69 -3.77 -6.21
N ALA A 107 -6.85 -4.28 -6.60
CA ALA A 107 -8.13 -3.89 -6.02
C ALA A 107 -8.61 -4.97 -5.06
N THR A 108 -8.75 -4.67 -3.77
CA THR A 108 -9.16 -5.64 -2.74
C THR A 108 -10.37 -5.12 -1.96
N THR A 109 -11.22 -6.04 -1.48
CA THR A 109 -12.26 -5.74 -0.50
C THR A 109 -11.80 -6.10 0.92
N SER A 110 -12.51 -5.65 1.96
CA SER A 110 -12.18 -5.97 3.35
C SER A 110 -12.23 -7.47 3.68
N LEU A 111 -13.02 -8.26 2.94
CA LEU A 111 -13.08 -9.72 3.09
C LEU A 111 -11.89 -10.45 2.44
N GLY A 112 -11.23 -9.84 1.45
CA GLY A 112 -10.07 -10.40 0.74
C GLY A 112 -8.71 -9.98 1.32
N GLN A 113 -8.72 -9.30 2.46
CA GLN A 113 -7.52 -8.69 3.05
C GLN A 113 -6.69 -9.65 3.94
N GLU A 114 -7.17 -10.86 4.23
CA GLU A 114 -6.41 -11.86 5.01
C GLU A 114 -5.16 -12.31 4.22
N GLY A 115 -3.97 -11.95 4.73
CA GLY A 115 -2.69 -12.28 4.10
C GLY A 115 -2.27 -11.37 2.95
N LEU A 116 -3.03 -10.30 2.65
CA LEU A 116 -2.63 -9.24 1.72
C LEU A 116 -1.81 -8.16 2.43
N ASP A 117 -0.69 -8.52 3.04
CA ASP A 117 0.13 -7.56 3.77
C ASP A 117 1.51 -7.43 3.10
N PHE A 118 2.11 -6.24 3.19
CA PHE A 118 3.53 -5.95 2.87
C PHE A 118 3.89 -5.60 1.41
N HIS A 119 3.31 -4.53 0.84
CA HIS A 119 3.59 -4.11 -0.55
C HIS A 119 4.79 -3.19 -0.72
N VAL A 120 5.94 -3.78 -1.04
CA VAL A 120 7.24 -3.07 -1.11
C VAL A 120 7.40 -2.16 -2.33
N TRP A 121 6.63 -2.40 -3.40
CA TRP A 121 6.61 -1.56 -4.61
C TRP A 121 5.44 -0.57 -4.66
N CYS A 122 4.62 -0.49 -3.60
CA CYS A 122 3.54 0.48 -3.53
C CYS A 122 4.04 1.85 -3.02
N ARG A 123 3.59 2.92 -3.69
CA ARG A 123 3.71 4.31 -3.21
C ARG A 123 2.35 4.94 -2.88
N GLN A 124 1.27 4.34 -3.36
CA GLN A 124 -0.06 4.93 -3.32
C GLN A 124 -1.06 3.92 -2.74
N VAL A 125 -1.99 4.41 -1.94
CA VAL A 125 -3.17 3.65 -1.49
C VAL A 125 -4.42 4.47 -1.81
N LEU A 126 -5.39 3.83 -2.45
CA LEU A 126 -6.68 4.43 -2.78
C LEU A 126 -7.77 3.82 -1.89
N HIS A 127 -8.41 4.65 -1.09
CA HIS A 127 -9.58 4.31 -0.31
C HIS A 127 -10.82 4.62 -1.15
N TRP A 128 -11.44 3.57 -1.71
CA TRP A 128 -12.71 3.66 -2.40
C TRP A 128 -13.86 4.01 -1.43
N ASP A 129 -13.91 3.31 -0.30
CA ASP A 129 -14.84 3.56 0.81
C ASP A 129 -14.10 3.88 2.11
N LEU A 130 -14.70 4.74 2.93
CA LEU A 130 -14.20 5.05 4.26
C LEU A 130 -14.30 3.85 5.20
N CYS A 131 -13.24 3.60 5.95
CA CYS A 131 -13.24 2.60 7.01
C CYS A 131 -14.21 3.00 8.14
N PRO A 132 -14.75 2.01 8.89
CA PRO A 132 -15.61 2.33 10.01
C PRO A 132 -14.86 2.94 11.19
N THR A 133 -13.60 2.55 11.41
CA THR A 133 -12.79 3.03 12.54
C THR A 133 -11.43 3.60 12.11
N PRO A 134 -10.84 4.51 12.91
CA PRO A 134 -9.48 5.03 12.65
C PRO A 134 -8.41 3.93 12.71
N LEU A 135 -8.60 2.90 13.54
CA LEU A 135 -7.70 1.75 13.60
C LEU A 135 -7.70 0.95 12.29
N ASP A 136 -8.88 0.70 11.72
CA ASP A 136 -8.97 0.03 10.40
C ASP A 136 -8.27 0.84 9.32
N LEU A 137 -8.38 2.17 9.37
CA LEU A 137 -7.68 3.04 8.45
C LEU A 137 -6.16 2.91 8.60
N GLU A 138 -5.62 2.98 9.82
CA GLU A 138 -4.19 2.76 10.08
C GLU A 138 -3.70 1.38 9.63
N GLN A 139 -4.46 0.32 9.90
CA GLN A 139 -4.10 -1.04 9.50
C GLN A 139 -4.05 -1.19 7.97
N ARG A 140 -5.03 -0.63 7.25
CA ARG A 140 -5.04 -0.65 5.77
C ARG A 140 -3.86 0.13 5.20
N GLU A 141 -3.61 1.30 5.75
CA GLU A 141 -2.55 2.19 5.33
C GLU A 141 -1.15 1.69 5.72
N GLY A 142 -1.03 0.92 6.80
CA GLY A 142 0.21 0.27 7.24
C GLY A 142 0.66 -0.86 6.32
N ARG A 143 -0.20 -1.36 5.41
CA ARG A 143 0.14 -2.42 4.47
C ARG A 143 1.25 -2.03 3.50
N ILE A 144 1.36 -0.73 3.19
CA ILE A 144 2.34 -0.16 2.27
C ILE A 144 3.51 0.53 2.99
N GLN A 145 3.42 0.75 4.31
CA GLN A 145 4.51 1.33 5.11
C GLN A 145 5.39 0.22 5.69
N ARG A 146 6.39 -0.21 4.92
CA ARG A 146 7.25 -1.36 5.25
C ARG A 146 8.73 -1.01 5.17
N PHE A 147 9.55 -1.86 5.80
CA PHE A 147 10.99 -1.83 5.65
C PHE A 147 11.38 -1.76 4.16
N GLY A 148 12.14 -0.74 3.78
CA GLY A 148 12.60 -0.54 2.41
C GLY A 148 11.47 -0.36 1.40
N GLY A 149 10.30 0.14 1.83
CA GLY A 149 9.21 0.48 0.92
C GLY A 149 9.64 1.45 -0.18
N LEU A 150 8.90 1.48 -1.30
CA LEU A 150 9.27 2.29 -2.46
C LEU A 150 9.41 3.79 -2.13
N SER A 151 8.59 4.32 -1.21
CA SER A 151 8.70 5.73 -0.75
C SER A 151 10.07 6.01 -0.12
N VAL A 152 10.52 5.13 0.78
CA VAL A 152 11.81 5.19 1.46
C VAL A 152 12.95 5.08 0.45
N ARG A 153 12.92 4.04 -0.40
CA ARG A 153 13.96 3.80 -1.41
C ARG A 153 14.14 5.00 -2.34
N ARG A 154 13.04 5.60 -2.80
CA ARG A 154 13.07 6.81 -3.63
C ARG A 154 13.62 8.02 -2.89
N ALA A 155 13.25 8.22 -1.62
CA ALA A 155 13.76 9.33 -0.82
C ALA A 155 15.27 9.21 -0.59
N LEU A 156 15.75 8.01 -0.28
CA LEU A 156 17.18 7.73 -0.13
C LEU A 156 17.95 7.88 -1.44
N ALA A 157 17.40 7.36 -2.54
CA ALA A 157 18.00 7.50 -3.86
C ALA A 157 18.15 8.99 -4.24
N GLU A 158 17.13 9.82 -4.05
CA GLU A 158 17.25 11.25 -4.36
C GLU A 158 18.32 11.94 -3.50
N ARG A 159 18.39 11.58 -2.21
CA ARG A 159 19.34 12.19 -1.26
C ARG A 159 20.79 11.76 -1.48
N LEU A 160 21.01 10.47 -1.79
CA LEU A 160 22.34 9.85 -1.80
C LEU A 160 22.88 9.55 -3.19
N ARG A 161 22.09 9.72 -4.28
CA ARG A 161 22.48 9.35 -5.65
C ARG A 161 23.88 9.79 -6.05
N THR A 162 24.27 11.04 -5.77
CA THR A 162 25.57 11.58 -6.20
C THR A 162 26.72 10.87 -5.50
N LEU A 163 26.59 10.60 -4.21
CA LEU A 163 27.61 9.88 -3.43
C LEU A 163 27.65 8.41 -3.83
N THR A 164 26.49 7.77 -3.92
CA THR A 164 26.36 6.37 -4.33
C THR A 164 26.97 6.13 -5.70
N LEU A 165 26.68 6.97 -6.70
CA LEU A 165 27.19 6.81 -8.06
C LEU A 165 28.70 7.12 -8.17
N TYR A 166 29.24 7.93 -7.26
CA TYR A 166 30.67 8.19 -7.21
C TYR A 166 31.45 7.00 -6.63
N ASP A 167 30.91 6.37 -5.58
CA ASP A 167 31.54 5.23 -4.89
C ASP A 167 31.17 3.87 -5.52
N ALA A 168 30.13 3.80 -6.35
CA ALA A 168 29.75 2.61 -7.09
C ALA A 168 30.80 2.27 -8.16
N GLY A 169 31.50 1.14 -7.97
CA GLY A 169 32.37 0.57 -8.98
C GLY A 169 31.62 -0.22 -10.06
N GLU A 170 32.35 -0.72 -11.06
CA GLU A 170 31.79 -1.43 -12.23
C GLU A 170 31.10 -2.77 -11.90
N ASN A 171 31.45 -3.41 -10.77
CA ASN A 171 30.96 -4.73 -10.37
C ASN A 171 30.28 -4.72 -8.99
N THR A 172 29.70 -3.61 -8.57
CA THR A 172 29.00 -3.52 -7.28
C THR A 172 27.61 -2.95 -7.46
N SER A 173 26.62 -3.59 -6.85
CA SER A 173 25.24 -3.09 -6.87
C SER A 173 25.19 -1.70 -6.23
N PRO A 174 24.69 -0.67 -6.94
CA PRO A 174 24.54 0.68 -6.39
C PRO A 174 23.69 0.69 -5.10
N TRP A 175 22.75 -0.23 -4.97
CA TRP A 175 21.90 -0.35 -3.78
C TRP A 175 22.64 -0.83 -2.54
N VAL A 176 23.68 -1.64 -2.68
CA VAL A 176 24.54 -2.04 -1.56
C VAL A 176 25.33 -0.84 -1.05
N ILE A 177 25.89 -0.04 -1.97
CA ILE A 177 26.62 1.18 -1.62
C ILE A 177 25.69 2.23 -1.01
N LEU A 178 24.53 2.47 -1.62
CA LEU A 178 23.49 3.35 -1.09
C LEU A 178 23.07 2.93 0.32
N ALA A 179 22.84 1.64 0.55
CA ALA A 179 22.48 1.13 1.85
C ALA A 179 23.56 1.39 2.90
N ALA A 180 24.83 1.19 2.56
CA ALA A 180 25.95 1.49 3.46
C ALA A 180 26.03 2.98 3.82
N HIS A 181 25.83 3.87 2.84
CA HIS A 181 25.77 5.32 3.11
C HIS A 181 24.56 5.69 3.97
N ALA A 182 23.39 5.12 3.68
CA ALA A 182 22.17 5.37 4.44
C ALA A 182 22.34 4.93 5.91
N GLU A 183 22.86 3.74 6.16
CA GLU A 183 23.17 3.26 7.52
C GLU A 183 24.19 4.15 8.24
N ASN A 184 25.20 4.66 7.53
CA ASN A 184 26.18 5.57 8.10
C ASN A 184 25.58 6.95 8.43
N GLU A 185 24.73 7.49 7.57
CA GLU A 185 24.07 8.80 7.75
C GLU A 185 23.08 8.77 8.93
N PHE A 186 22.30 7.70 9.05
CA PHE A 186 21.26 7.57 10.07
C PHE A 186 21.72 6.78 11.32
N ARG A 187 23.03 6.47 11.45
CA ARG A 187 23.59 5.69 12.57
C ARG A 187 23.21 6.20 13.96
N GLN A 188 23.04 7.51 14.11
CA GLN A 188 22.75 8.15 15.40
C GLN A 188 21.25 8.27 15.70
N ASP A 189 20.37 7.71 14.86
CA ASP A 189 18.93 7.73 15.11
C ASP A 189 18.57 6.88 16.33
N ALA A 190 18.17 7.55 17.41
CA ALA A 190 17.73 6.90 18.66
C ALA A 190 16.47 6.04 18.48
N SER A 191 15.69 6.25 17.42
CA SER A 191 14.44 5.52 17.20
C SER A 191 14.64 4.11 16.62
N GLY A 192 15.79 3.84 16.00
CA GLY A 192 16.09 2.59 15.29
C GLY A 192 15.20 2.34 14.07
N ARG A 193 14.45 3.34 13.61
CA ARG A 193 13.50 3.23 12.48
C ARG A 193 14.06 3.85 11.20
N SER A 194 14.90 4.86 11.31
CA SER A 194 15.52 5.49 10.15
C SER A 194 16.72 4.66 9.68
N PRO A 195 16.97 4.54 8.37
CA PRO A 195 16.18 5.14 7.28
C PRO A 195 15.10 4.22 6.72
N TRP A 196 15.12 2.92 7.04
CA TRP A 196 14.38 1.92 6.25
C TRP A 196 12.90 1.80 6.57
N TRP A 197 12.45 2.20 7.76
CA TRP A 197 11.03 2.26 8.12
C TRP A 197 10.43 3.64 7.98
N THR A 198 11.27 4.67 8.14
CA THR A 198 10.89 6.06 7.96
C THR A 198 12.09 6.83 7.43
N CYS A 199 11.90 7.60 6.35
CA CYS A 199 12.97 8.41 5.78
C CYS A 199 12.51 9.86 5.58
N PRO A 200 13.28 10.87 6.01
CA PRO A 200 12.96 12.26 5.71
C PRO A 200 12.79 12.50 4.20
N GLY A 201 11.65 13.06 3.81
CA GLY A 201 11.32 13.31 2.40
C GLY A 201 10.60 12.15 1.70
N GLU A 202 10.39 11.02 2.38
CA GLU A 202 9.50 10.00 1.84
C GLU A 202 8.05 10.51 1.78
N SER A 203 7.32 10.04 0.78
CA SER A 203 5.91 10.39 0.62
C SER A 203 5.13 9.21 0.07
N ILE A 204 4.08 8.86 0.80
CA ILE A 204 3.08 7.88 0.43
C ILE A 204 1.79 8.64 0.11
N ASP A 205 1.29 8.49 -1.13
CA ASP A 205 0.06 9.15 -1.52
C ASP A 205 -1.14 8.36 -1.00
N ARG A 206 -1.95 9.01 -0.16
CA ARG A 206 -3.17 8.43 0.41
C ARG A 206 -4.35 9.12 -0.25
N LEU A 207 -4.97 8.43 -1.18
CA LEU A 207 -6.05 8.94 -2.01
C LEU A 207 -7.39 8.47 -1.44
N PHE A 208 -8.37 9.37 -1.40
CA PHE A 208 -9.73 9.08 -0.96
C PHE A 208 -10.70 9.45 -2.08
N VAL A 209 -11.59 8.54 -2.43
CA VAL A 209 -12.70 8.86 -3.33
C VAL A 209 -13.80 9.50 -2.48
N VAL A 210 -14.01 10.81 -2.66
CA VAL A 210 -15.05 11.55 -1.95
C VAL A 210 -16.05 12.10 -2.96
N LEU A 211 -17.33 11.80 -2.74
CA LEU A 211 -18.42 12.39 -3.51
C LEU A 211 -18.79 13.76 -2.94
N PRO A 212 -18.77 14.85 -3.75
CA PRO A 212 -19.10 16.19 -3.27
C PRO A 212 -20.48 16.24 -2.61
N GLN A 213 -20.61 17.01 -1.53
CA GLN A 213 -21.86 17.22 -0.77
C GLN A 213 -22.48 15.94 -0.14
N SER A 214 -21.74 14.83 -0.14
CA SER A 214 -22.16 13.62 0.57
C SER A 214 -21.87 13.71 2.07
N TRP A 215 -22.65 12.97 2.87
CA TRP A 215 -22.37 12.75 4.30
C TRP A 215 -20.98 12.13 4.54
N GLN A 216 -20.39 11.48 3.53
CA GLN A 216 -19.04 10.94 3.60
C GLN A 216 -17.98 12.02 3.82
N THR A 217 -18.19 13.27 3.39
CA THR A 217 -17.21 14.36 3.60
C THR A 217 -17.03 14.68 5.08
N ASN A 218 -18.13 14.82 5.83
CA ASN A 218 -18.06 15.06 7.28
C ASN A 218 -17.46 13.85 8.02
N ARG A 219 -17.85 12.63 7.60
CA ARG A 219 -17.28 11.41 8.16
C ARG A 219 -15.77 11.31 7.90
N PHE A 220 -15.30 11.72 6.73
CA PHE A 220 -13.88 11.75 6.39
C PHE A 220 -13.12 12.70 7.34
N ASP A 221 -13.60 13.92 7.54
CA ASP A 221 -12.97 14.89 8.45
C ASP A 221 -12.90 14.34 9.89
N GLN A 222 -13.99 13.73 10.37
CA GLN A 222 -14.04 13.09 11.68
C GLN A 222 -13.03 11.93 11.79
N LEU A 223 -12.97 11.06 10.77
CA LEU A 223 -12.08 9.91 10.74
C LEU A 223 -10.60 10.36 10.75
N CYS A 224 -10.26 11.39 9.98
CA CYS A 224 -8.93 11.99 9.98
C CYS A 224 -8.56 12.55 11.36
N HIS A 225 -9.47 13.27 12.02
CA HIS A 225 -9.23 13.80 13.36
C HIS A 225 -9.06 12.69 14.41
N GLN A 226 -9.97 11.71 14.43
CA GLN A 226 -9.90 10.57 15.34
C GLN A 226 -8.63 9.76 15.16
N ARG A 227 -8.13 9.63 13.92
CA ARG A 227 -6.86 8.97 13.63
C ARG A 227 -5.67 9.68 14.30
N TRP A 228 -5.61 11.01 14.24
CA TRP A 228 -4.57 11.77 14.94
C TRP A 228 -4.62 11.56 16.45
N LEU A 229 -5.82 11.61 17.04
CA LEU A 229 -6.02 11.32 18.47
C LEU A 229 -5.59 9.90 18.83
N TYR A 230 -5.95 8.93 17.99
CA TYR A 230 -5.55 7.54 18.16
C TYR A 230 -4.02 7.41 18.19
N ARG A 231 -3.31 8.07 17.26
CA ARG A 231 -1.83 8.09 17.21
C ARG A 231 -1.19 8.69 18.46
N LEU A 232 -1.75 9.78 19.00
CA LEU A 232 -1.27 10.40 20.23
C LEU A 232 -1.48 9.49 21.45
N ALA A 233 -2.56 8.73 21.44
CA ALA A 233 -2.91 7.81 22.51
C ALA A 233 -2.11 6.49 22.46
N LEU A 234 -1.47 6.16 21.33
CA LEU A 234 -0.67 4.93 21.19
C LEU A 234 0.48 4.91 22.21
N GLY A 235 0.54 3.84 23.00
CA GLY A 235 1.54 3.66 24.04
C GLY A 235 1.18 4.26 25.41
N GLN A 236 0.02 4.91 25.53
CA GLN A 236 -0.50 5.37 26.83
C GLN A 236 -1.16 4.21 27.61
N PRO A 237 -1.00 4.15 28.94
CA PRO A 237 -1.87 3.30 29.77
C PRO A 237 -3.32 3.80 29.64
N HIS A 238 -4.28 2.87 29.51
CA HIS A 238 -5.71 3.19 29.35
C HIS A 238 -6.02 4.11 28.13
N GLN A 239 -5.56 3.70 26.95
CA GLN A 239 -5.72 4.42 25.67
C GLN A 239 -7.15 4.92 25.39
N GLN A 240 -8.16 4.10 25.69
CA GLN A 240 -9.57 4.43 25.46
C GLN A 240 -10.03 5.63 26.30
N ASP A 241 -9.70 5.64 27.59
CA ASP A 241 -10.05 6.73 28.52
C ASP A 241 -9.36 8.04 28.11
N PHE A 242 -8.12 7.98 27.60
CA PHE A 242 -7.44 9.16 27.08
C PHE A 242 -8.14 9.72 25.84
N ILE A 243 -8.47 8.86 24.87
CA ILE A 243 -9.19 9.28 23.66
C ILE A 243 -10.53 9.89 24.05
N GLU A 244 -11.30 9.27 24.95
CA GLU A 244 -12.61 9.79 25.37
C GLU A 244 -12.54 11.13 26.11
N ASN A 245 -11.44 11.41 26.81
CA ASN A 245 -11.27 12.69 27.50
C ASN A 245 -10.69 13.80 26.63
N VAL A 246 -9.83 13.48 25.66
CA VAL A 246 -9.23 14.45 24.74
C VAL A 246 -10.12 14.70 23.51
N ALA A 247 -10.89 13.70 23.06
CA ALA A 247 -11.81 13.81 21.94
C ALA A 247 -13.11 14.55 22.30
N LYS A 248 -13.37 14.82 23.59
CA LYS A 248 -14.46 15.71 23.99
C LYS A 248 -14.21 17.06 23.34
N LEU A 249 -15.00 17.38 22.30
CA LEU A 249 -15.14 18.78 21.90
C LEU A 249 -15.47 19.57 23.17
N PRO A 250 -14.84 20.72 23.42
CA PRO A 250 -15.30 21.59 24.49
C PRO A 250 -16.80 21.81 24.28
N ASP A 251 -17.59 21.57 25.32
CA ASP A 251 -19.01 21.86 25.32
C ASP A 251 -19.15 23.39 25.32
N ASP A 252 -19.00 23.98 24.13
CA ASP A 252 -18.99 25.42 23.90
C ASP A 252 -20.40 26.00 23.83
N GLY A 253 -21.40 25.20 24.23
CA GLY A 253 -22.80 25.59 24.26
C GLY A 253 -23.36 25.91 22.89
N ARG A 254 -22.77 25.42 21.79
CA ARG A 254 -23.33 25.64 20.44
C ARG A 254 -24.41 24.62 20.07
N GLN A 255 -24.42 23.45 20.72
CA GLN A 255 -25.43 22.41 20.47
C GLN A 255 -26.84 22.86 20.84
N GLN A 256 -27.01 23.73 21.86
CA GLN A 256 -28.29 24.35 22.22
C GLN A 256 -28.87 25.29 21.14
N PHE A 257 -28.06 25.70 20.16
CA PHE A 257 -28.49 26.53 19.03
C PHE A 257 -28.49 25.79 17.69
N ALA A 258 -28.21 24.48 17.69
CA ALA A 258 -28.18 23.68 16.47
C ALA A 258 -29.60 23.24 16.08
N LEU A 259 -30.09 23.74 14.94
CA LEU A 259 -31.31 23.25 14.30
C LEU A 259 -30.99 21.95 13.56
N CYS A 260 -31.48 20.83 14.09
CA CYS A 260 -31.39 19.54 13.42
C CYS A 260 -32.48 19.45 12.34
N LEU A 261 -32.08 19.56 11.07
CA LEU A 261 -32.97 19.49 9.91
C LEU A 261 -33.04 18.09 9.28
N SER A 262 -32.50 17.07 9.96
CA SER A 262 -32.56 15.69 9.44
C SER A 262 -33.98 15.13 9.52
N ALA A 263 -34.38 14.37 8.50
CA ALA A 263 -35.69 13.71 8.45
C ALA A 263 -35.82 12.51 9.42
N TRP A 264 -34.78 12.21 10.21
CA TRP A 264 -34.70 11.03 11.06
C TRP A 264 -34.40 11.45 12.49
N LYS A 265 -35.22 10.96 13.43
CA LYS A 265 -35.01 11.17 14.87
C LYS A 265 -33.68 10.54 15.28
N SER A 266 -32.79 11.34 15.85
CA SER A 266 -31.62 10.86 16.57
C SER A 266 -32.09 9.92 17.69
N GLY A 267 -31.85 8.62 17.51
CA GLY A 267 -32.14 7.62 18.52
C GLY A 267 -31.22 7.83 19.72
N ASN A 268 -31.80 8.10 20.88
CA ASN A 268 -31.11 7.95 22.15
C ASN A 268 -30.95 6.46 22.43
N GLY A 269 -29.69 6.02 22.52
CA GLY A 269 -29.26 4.76 23.10
C GLY A 269 -27.86 4.97 23.64
#